data_AF-Q2UZE3-F1
#
_entry.id   AF-Q2UZE3-F1
#
_cell.length_a   1.000
_cell.length_b   1.000
_cell.length_c   1.000
_cell.angle_alpha   90.00
_cell.angle_beta   90.00
_cell.angle_gamma   90.00
#
_symmetry.space_group_name_H-M   'P 1'
#
loop_
_entity.id
_entity.type
_entity.pdbx_description
1 polymer ?
#
loop_
_entity_poly.entity_id
_entity_poly.type
_entity_poly.pdbx_seq_one_letter_code
_entity_poly.pdbx_strand_id
1 'polypeptide(L)'
;MDDEILRLRSHGHPAVRGTHGKTLEFAVEPDITARATCVLGVATTVLGDPVPPVAGPLRLTITARGISATVHALGNSLWRPGTTAVVRRSAERLPNTLATDADTAAADLPRELVHALTDPDTEVDVQVERAPGPEHGTLVRYWAAPGHDPRLAVECAAADVILAEDREARAALAAYDALGASGASGARPTRSARDAEAAAREALAEGGRILTVAAAAVPGPLPPLFEKTARPTVEALNLPPELALSVVSPVRAERLLATEVPPREVPRLVAAHPGAAVTFRCAAEELPRVLAEVDRPAGSRTVGVAEASLPGAERPWWGPVAELDWSGRGEVVCQVDPVETPAGAGVTAVDPAGLVAALLEQSVSTRTIAMALAAQPGWSRRTAYDFVLKATGGQKS
;
A
#
# COMPACT_ATOMS: atom_id res chain seq x y z
N MET A 1 -18.77 -9.93 21.94
CA MET A 1 -18.29 -9.55 23.27
C MET A 1 -16.85 -10.03 23.47
N ASP A 2 -16.03 -10.11 22.42
CA ASP A 2 -14.60 -10.43 22.49
C ASP A 2 -13.88 -9.61 21.39
N ASP A 3 -14.03 -8.28 21.41
CA ASP A 3 -13.29 -7.40 20.50
C ASP A 3 -11.92 -6.99 21.10
N GLU A 4 -11.67 -7.34 22.36
CA GLU A 4 -10.37 -7.18 23.01
C GLU A 4 -9.33 -8.07 22.32
N ILE A 5 -8.34 -7.43 21.72
CA ILE A 5 -7.19 -8.08 21.11
C ILE A 5 -6.17 -8.34 22.21
N LEU A 6 -5.74 -7.30 22.92
CA LEU A 6 -4.75 -7.48 23.97
C LEU A 6 -4.92 -6.45 25.05
N ARG A 7 -4.28 -6.72 26.18
CA ARG A 7 -4.22 -5.81 27.30
C ARG A 7 -2.80 -5.64 27.77
N LEU A 8 -2.38 -4.40 28.01
CA LEU A 8 -1.08 -4.08 28.58
C LEU A 8 -1.29 -3.60 30.02
N ARG A 9 -0.41 -4.05 30.92
CA ARG A 9 -0.27 -3.51 32.27
C ARG A 9 1.09 -2.86 32.40
N SER A 10 1.10 -1.61 32.86
CA SER A 10 2.31 -0.83 33.14
C SER A 10 2.18 -0.11 34.48
N HIS A 11 3.23 0.59 34.90
CA HIS A 11 3.24 1.42 36.09
C HIS A 11 3.62 2.87 35.76
N GLY A 12 3.16 3.80 36.59
CA GLY A 12 3.59 5.20 36.53
C GLY A 12 5.08 5.36 36.85
N HIS A 13 5.63 6.54 36.56
CA HIS A 13 7.01 6.86 36.89
C HIS A 13 7.22 8.37 37.11
N PRO A 14 8.05 8.81 38.08
CA PRO A 14 8.23 10.24 38.40
C PRO A 14 8.77 11.08 37.23
N ALA A 15 9.41 10.44 36.26
CA ALA A 15 9.93 11.09 35.06
C ALA A 15 8.92 11.19 33.89
N VAL A 16 7.70 10.65 34.02
CA VAL A 16 6.64 10.80 33.00
C VAL A 16 6.32 12.28 32.79
N ARG A 17 6.24 12.69 31.52
CA ARG A 17 5.90 14.08 31.13
C ARG A 17 4.69 14.17 30.21
N GLY A 18 4.50 13.19 29.31
CA GLY A 18 3.36 13.18 28.39
C GLY A 18 3.30 14.43 27.49
N THR A 19 4.43 14.83 26.89
CA THR A 19 4.53 16.07 26.11
C THR A 19 4.96 15.85 24.65
N HIS A 20 5.24 14.62 24.24
CA HIS A 20 5.62 14.35 22.85
C HIS A 20 4.42 14.49 21.90
N GLY A 21 4.57 15.31 20.85
CA GLY A 21 3.47 15.63 19.92
C GLY A 21 3.22 14.61 18.82
N LYS A 22 4.01 13.53 18.73
CA LYS A 22 3.94 12.56 17.62
C LYS A 22 3.73 11.11 18.05
N THR A 23 3.99 10.79 19.32
CA THR A 23 3.95 9.42 19.81
C THR A 23 3.51 9.37 21.27
N LEU A 24 3.03 8.21 21.68
CA LEU A 24 2.95 7.76 23.07
C LEU A 24 3.58 6.36 23.18
N GLU A 25 4.03 5.99 24.37
CA GLU A 25 4.86 4.80 24.56
C GLU A 25 4.62 4.13 25.91
N PHE A 26 4.58 2.79 25.89
CA PHE A 26 4.60 1.93 27.07
C PHE A 26 5.89 1.09 27.04
N ALA A 27 6.83 1.45 27.91
CA ALA A 27 8.18 0.88 27.93
C ALA A 27 8.22 -0.41 28.74
N VAL A 28 9.00 -1.39 28.29
CA VAL A 28 9.25 -2.63 29.04
C VAL A 28 10.30 -2.41 30.13
N GLU A 29 11.20 -1.44 29.94
CA GLU A 29 12.16 -1.02 30.95
C GLU A 29 11.43 -0.42 32.16
N PRO A 30 11.88 -0.71 33.40
CA PRO A 30 11.25 -0.21 34.60
C PRO A 30 11.62 1.24 34.94
N ASP A 31 12.62 1.82 34.26
CA ASP A 31 13.12 3.16 34.54
C ASP A 31 13.29 3.95 33.24
N ILE A 32 13.03 5.26 33.33
CA ILE A 32 13.10 6.20 32.22
C ILE A 32 13.66 7.54 32.69
N THR A 33 14.32 8.26 31.77
CA THR A 33 14.78 9.63 32.05
C THR A 33 13.70 10.66 31.74
N ALA A 34 13.83 11.87 32.28
CA ALA A 34 12.93 13.00 31.97
C ALA A 34 12.94 13.43 30.49
N ARG A 35 13.88 12.91 29.67
CA ARG A 35 13.90 13.11 28.21
C ARG A 35 12.91 12.21 27.47
N ALA A 36 12.38 11.18 28.12
CA ALA A 36 11.39 10.26 27.55
C ALA A 36 9.99 10.90 27.54
N THR A 37 9.80 11.91 26.69
CA THR A 37 8.58 12.74 26.67
C THR A 37 7.36 12.03 26.11
N CYS A 38 7.54 10.87 25.46
CA CYS A 38 6.48 10.02 24.92
C CYS A 38 6.03 8.91 25.89
N VAL A 39 6.82 8.57 26.91
CA VAL A 39 6.51 7.42 27.79
C VAL A 39 5.40 7.78 28.77
N LEU A 40 4.41 6.89 28.86
CA LEU A 40 3.25 6.99 29.75
C LEU A 40 3.23 5.91 30.82
N GLY A 41 3.93 4.81 30.61
CA GLY A 41 4.08 3.73 31.59
C GLY A 41 5.37 2.95 31.38
N VAL A 42 5.90 2.42 32.49
CA VAL A 42 7.12 1.61 32.56
C VAL A 42 6.81 0.19 33.03
N ALA A 43 7.80 -0.71 32.94
CA ALA A 43 7.65 -2.12 33.33
C ALA A 43 6.44 -2.80 32.66
N THR A 44 6.21 -2.47 31.39
CA THR A 44 5.03 -2.91 30.64
C THR A 44 5.05 -4.41 30.39
N THR A 45 3.92 -5.06 30.65
CA THR A 45 3.67 -6.47 30.38
C THR A 45 2.41 -6.64 29.55
N VAL A 46 2.41 -7.62 28.65
CA VAL A 46 1.19 -8.04 27.94
C VAL A 46 0.46 -9.05 28.83
N LEU A 47 -0.83 -8.86 29.04
CA LEU A 47 -1.68 -9.79 29.79
C LEU A 47 -2.32 -10.80 28.83
N GLY A 48 -2.34 -12.07 29.24
CA GLY A 48 -2.90 -13.18 28.45
C GLY A 48 -1.87 -13.85 27.53
N ASP A 49 -2.06 -15.14 27.29
CA ASP A 49 -1.25 -15.99 26.40
C ASP A 49 -2.18 -17.01 25.73
N PRO A 50 -2.21 -17.13 24.38
CA PRO A 50 -1.39 -16.46 23.37
C PRO A 50 -1.77 -15.00 23.13
N VAL A 51 -0.75 -14.14 22.92
CA VAL A 51 -0.96 -12.76 22.47
C VAL A 51 -1.44 -12.78 21.03
N PRO A 52 -2.65 -12.28 20.73
CA PRO A 52 -3.19 -12.39 19.40
C PRO A 52 -2.56 -11.36 18.45
N PRO A 53 -2.68 -11.60 17.14
CA PRO A 53 -2.03 -10.79 16.14
C PRO A 53 -2.61 -9.37 16.04
N VAL A 54 -1.74 -8.37 15.95
CA VAL A 54 -2.13 -6.94 15.89
C VAL A 54 -2.01 -6.42 14.47
N ALA A 55 -3.14 -6.22 13.80
CA ALA A 55 -3.24 -5.54 12.52
C ALA A 55 -4.67 -5.02 12.29
N GLY A 56 -4.80 -4.03 11.42
CA GLY A 56 -6.07 -3.37 11.14
C GLY A 56 -6.45 -2.32 12.19
N PRO A 57 -7.62 -1.69 12.04
CA PRO A 57 -8.09 -0.60 12.90
C PRO A 57 -8.21 -1.01 14.37
N LEU A 58 -7.71 -0.15 15.26
CA LEU A 58 -7.66 -0.37 16.71
C LEU A 58 -8.30 0.79 17.47
N ARG A 59 -8.87 0.44 18.62
CA ARG A 59 -9.19 1.38 19.70
C ARG A 59 -8.38 1.00 20.93
N LEU A 60 -7.63 1.96 21.48
CA LEU A 60 -6.89 1.78 22.72
C LEU A 60 -7.54 2.61 23.81
N THR A 61 -7.86 2.01 24.95
CA THR A 61 -8.35 2.71 26.14
C THR A 61 -7.30 2.64 27.22
N ILE A 62 -6.73 3.79 27.56
CA ILE A 62 -5.70 3.96 28.59
C ILE A 62 -6.40 4.42 29.87
N THR A 63 -6.29 3.65 30.95
CA THR A 63 -6.92 3.94 32.23
C THR A 63 -5.91 3.97 33.37
N ALA A 64 -5.96 5.01 34.20
CA ALA A 64 -5.22 5.08 35.45
C ALA A 64 -6.00 5.88 36.49
N ARG A 65 -6.10 5.36 37.72
CA ARG A 65 -6.89 5.97 38.83
C ARG A 65 -8.32 6.36 38.46
N GLY A 66 -8.97 5.57 37.60
CA GLY A 66 -10.33 5.84 37.12
C GLY A 66 -10.45 6.94 36.07
N ILE A 67 -9.33 7.54 35.63
CA ILE A 67 -9.28 8.48 34.51
C ILE A 67 -8.93 7.69 33.25
N SER A 68 -9.67 7.91 32.17
CA SER A 68 -9.48 7.20 30.90
C SER A 68 -9.26 8.14 29.72
N ALA A 69 -8.46 7.71 28.75
CA ALA A 69 -8.36 8.32 27.43
C ALA A 69 -8.48 7.25 26.35
N THR A 70 -9.03 7.61 25.19
CA THR A 70 -9.18 6.71 24.05
C THR A 70 -8.33 7.20 22.89
N VAL A 71 -7.68 6.27 22.19
CA VAL A 71 -6.85 6.50 21.01
C VAL A 71 -7.34 5.60 19.89
N HIS A 72 -7.62 6.17 18.72
CA HIS A 72 -7.88 5.41 17.50
C HIS A 72 -6.60 5.35 16.69
N ALA A 73 -6.23 4.16 16.23
CA ALA A 73 -4.99 3.94 15.50
C ALA A 73 -5.11 2.73 14.56
N LEU A 74 -4.07 2.50 13.76
CA LEU A 74 -3.93 1.35 12.88
C LEU A 74 -2.87 0.40 13.42
N GLY A 75 -3.24 -0.85 13.70
CA GLY A 75 -2.34 -1.89 14.19
C GLY A 75 -1.19 -2.19 13.24
N ASN A 76 -0.02 -2.45 13.81
CA ASN A 76 1.19 -2.76 13.06
C ASN A 76 1.55 -4.25 13.17
N SER A 77 1.44 -4.98 12.07
CA SER A 77 1.79 -6.41 11.99
C SER A 77 3.28 -6.74 12.16
N LEU A 78 4.15 -5.73 12.16
CA LEU A 78 5.56 -5.88 12.53
C LEU A 78 5.79 -5.84 14.05
N TRP A 79 4.81 -5.38 14.83
CA TRP A 79 4.97 -5.34 16.29
C TRP A 79 5.16 -6.74 16.86
N ARG A 80 5.96 -6.84 17.93
CA ARG A 80 6.20 -8.10 18.63
C ARG A 80 5.85 -7.95 20.11
N PRO A 81 5.00 -8.83 20.66
CA PRO A 81 4.71 -8.85 22.08
C PRO A 81 5.98 -8.98 22.93
N GLY A 82 5.99 -8.35 24.11
CA GLY A 82 7.16 -8.32 24.99
C GLY A 82 8.23 -7.29 24.59
N THR A 83 7.99 -6.50 23.55
CA THR A 83 8.77 -5.29 23.26
C THR A 83 7.99 -4.05 23.69
N THR A 84 8.68 -2.90 23.78
CA THR A 84 8.04 -1.60 23.97
C THR A 84 6.89 -1.40 22.97
N ALA A 85 5.79 -0.86 23.44
CA ALA A 85 4.62 -0.55 22.63
C ALA A 85 4.56 0.95 22.34
N VAL A 86 5.07 1.36 21.18
CA VAL A 86 4.96 2.74 20.68
C VAL A 86 3.73 2.88 19.82
N VAL A 87 2.91 3.90 20.08
CA VAL A 87 1.80 4.32 19.22
C VAL A 87 2.18 5.63 18.55
N ARG A 88 2.13 5.67 17.22
CA ARG A 88 2.63 6.78 16.40
C ARG A 88 1.51 7.47 15.66
N ARG A 89 1.64 8.78 15.47
CA ARG A 89 0.85 9.54 14.48
C ARG A 89 1.30 9.28 13.05
N SER A 90 2.59 9.01 12.83
CA SER A 90 3.10 8.69 11.49
C SER A 90 2.71 7.27 11.07
N ALA A 91 2.81 7.01 9.77
CA ALA A 91 2.61 5.70 9.17
C ALA A 91 3.80 4.73 9.36
N GLU A 92 4.86 5.16 10.06
CA GLU A 92 6.10 4.41 10.17
C GLU A 92 5.93 3.15 11.02
N ARG A 93 6.17 1.98 10.42
CA ARG A 93 6.06 0.68 11.07
C ARG A 93 7.42 0.13 11.47
N LEU A 94 7.70 0.14 12.77
CA LEU A 94 8.91 -0.45 13.36
C LEU A 94 8.55 -1.62 14.27
N PRO A 95 9.49 -2.54 14.58
CA PRO A 95 9.20 -3.69 15.46
C PRO A 95 8.68 -3.35 16.86
N ASN A 96 9.02 -2.16 17.39
CA ASN A 96 8.52 -1.65 18.68
C ASN A 96 7.27 -0.76 18.54
N THR A 97 6.71 -0.63 17.34
CA THR A 97 5.54 0.20 17.09
C THR A 97 4.31 -0.68 17.13
N LEU A 98 3.49 -0.55 18.17
CA LEU A 98 2.22 -1.26 18.31
C LEU A 98 1.20 -0.80 17.26
N ALA A 99 1.12 0.52 17.05
CA ALA A 99 0.14 1.12 16.15
C ALA A 99 0.66 2.42 15.52
N THR A 100 0.11 2.75 14.35
CA THR A 100 0.41 3.93 13.53
C THR A 100 -0.86 4.75 13.29
N ASP A 101 -0.73 5.92 12.65
CA ASP A 101 -1.86 6.79 12.28
C ASP A 101 -2.80 7.11 13.45
N ALA A 102 -2.22 7.25 14.64
CA ALA A 102 -2.98 7.56 15.85
C ALA A 102 -3.58 8.97 15.77
N ASP A 103 -4.83 9.12 16.19
CA ASP A 103 -5.47 10.44 16.36
C ASP A 103 -4.85 11.24 17.53
N THR A 104 -4.29 10.53 18.51
CA THR A 104 -3.83 11.05 19.79
C THR A 104 -2.36 10.72 20.01
N ALA A 105 -1.57 11.70 20.43
CA ALA A 105 -0.21 11.51 20.95
C ALA A 105 -0.17 11.80 22.46
N ALA A 106 0.99 11.58 23.09
CA ALA A 106 1.17 11.84 24.52
C ALA A 106 0.78 13.28 24.91
N ALA A 107 1.12 14.25 24.05
CA ALA A 107 0.81 15.67 24.25
C ALA A 107 -0.68 16.00 24.23
N ASP A 108 -1.56 15.13 23.74
CA ASP A 108 -3.00 15.40 23.61
C ASP A 108 -3.83 14.78 24.75
N LEU A 109 -3.23 13.94 25.59
CA LEU A 109 -3.93 13.27 26.68
C LEU A 109 -4.46 14.22 27.76
N PRO A 110 -5.52 13.86 28.50
CA PRO A 110 -5.98 14.62 29.65
C PRO A 110 -4.84 14.87 30.63
N ARG A 111 -4.63 16.12 31.06
CA ARG A 111 -3.51 16.47 31.95
C ARG A 111 -3.61 15.77 33.31
N GLU A 112 -4.84 15.55 33.79
CA GLU A 112 -5.11 14.81 35.02
C GLU A 112 -4.64 13.35 34.91
N LEU A 113 -4.84 12.70 33.75
CA LEU A 113 -4.32 11.36 33.48
C LEU A 113 -2.79 11.39 33.56
N VAL A 114 -2.13 12.28 32.79
CA VAL A 114 -0.66 12.39 32.77
C VAL A 114 -0.09 12.68 34.16
N HIS A 115 -0.77 13.49 34.98
CA HIS A 115 -0.35 13.76 36.35
C HIS A 115 -0.42 12.51 37.23
N ALA A 116 -1.49 11.72 37.13
CA ALA A 116 -1.63 10.45 37.86
C ALA A 116 -0.50 9.45 37.53
N LEU A 117 -0.03 9.46 36.28
CA LEU A 117 1.06 8.60 35.80
C LEU A 117 2.45 8.99 36.37
N THR A 118 2.58 10.12 37.06
CA THR A 118 3.85 10.49 37.71
C THR A 118 4.12 9.75 39.02
N ASP A 119 3.11 9.09 39.57
CA ASP A 119 3.21 8.31 40.80
C ASP A 119 3.60 6.85 40.47
N PRO A 120 4.74 6.33 41.00
CA PRO A 120 5.17 4.95 40.77
C PRO A 120 4.14 3.89 41.16
N ASP A 121 3.28 4.18 42.14
CA ASP A 121 2.28 3.23 42.65
C ASP A 121 1.01 3.20 41.78
N THR A 122 0.91 4.07 40.77
CA THR A 122 -0.19 4.07 39.81
C THR A 122 -0.03 2.94 38.81
N GLU A 123 -0.95 1.96 38.84
CA GLU A 123 -1.12 1.02 37.74
C GLU A 123 -1.75 1.72 36.53
N VAL A 124 -1.22 1.39 35.35
CA VAL A 124 -1.71 1.85 34.05
C VAL A 124 -2.23 0.63 33.30
N ASP A 125 -3.50 0.71 32.92
CA ASP A 125 -4.18 -0.35 32.18
C ASP A 125 -4.46 0.13 30.76
N VAL A 126 -4.04 -0.66 29.77
CA VAL A 126 -4.27 -0.34 28.36
C VAL A 126 -5.01 -1.49 27.72
N GLN A 127 -6.30 -1.30 27.46
CA GLN A 127 -7.11 -2.25 26.72
C GLN A 127 -7.02 -1.91 25.23
N VAL A 128 -6.75 -2.90 24.39
CA VAL A 128 -6.65 -2.73 22.92
C VAL A 128 -7.72 -3.59 22.27
N GLU A 129 -8.60 -2.95 21.52
CA GLU A 129 -9.76 -3.57 20.89
C GLU A 129 -9.73 -3.37 19.37
N ARG A 130 -10.40 -4.26 18.62
CA ARG A 130 -10.70 -4.01 17.21
C ARG A 130 -11.64 -2.82 17.10
N ALA A 131 -11.32 -1.90 16.20
CA ALA A 131 -12.22 -0.84 15.79
C ALA A 131 -12.89 -1.18 14.45
N PRO A 132 -14.07 -0.62 14.16
CA PRO A 132 -14.62 -0.63 12.81
C PRO A 132 -13.62 -0.05 11.82
N GLY A 133 -13.54 -0.63 10.62
CA GLY A 133 -12.73 -0.07 9.55
C GLY A 133 -13.35 1.16 8.88
N PRO A 134 -12.64 1.74 7.91
CA PRO A 134 -13.10 2.90 7.18
C PRO A 134 -14.35 2.57 6.36
N GLU A 135 -15.11 3.58 5.94
CA GLU A 135 -16.41 3.44 5.23
C GLU A 135 -16.37 2.53 3.98
N HIS A 136 -15.20 2.40 3.33
CA HIS A 136 -15.02 1.56 2.14
C HIS A 136 -14.08 0.38 2.39
N GLY A 137 -13.81 0.07 3.65
CA GLY A 137 -12.95 -1.01 4.07
C GLY A 137 -11.47 -0.82 3.72
N THR A 138 -10.70 -1.86 3.99
CA THR A 138 -9.26 -1.89 3.74
C THR A 138 -8.92 -3.05 2.84
N LEU A 139 -8.11 -2.79 1.81
CA LEU A 139 -7.51 -3.79 0.96
C LEU A 139 -6.01 -3.88 1.27
N VAL A 140 -5.60 -5.00 1.84
CA VAL A 140 -4.21 -5.33 2.09
C VAL A 140 -3.70 -6.18 0.93
N ARG A 141 -2.72 -5.66 0.20
CA ARG A 141 -2.02 -6.34 -0.89
C ARG A 141 -0.70 -6.85 -0.34
N TYR A 142 -0.57 -8.16 -0.18
CA TYR A 142 0.59 -8.79 0.45
C TYR A 142 1.42 -9.55 -0.57
N TRP A 143 2.73 -9.28 -0.62
CA TRP A 143 3.66 -10.11 -1.38
C TRP A 143 4.26 -11.21 -0.53
N ALA A 144 3.88 -12.46 -0.79
CA ALA A 144 4.44 -13.65 -0.18
C ALA A 144 5.75 -14.03 -0.89
N ALA A 145 6.86 -13.44 -0.43
CA ALA A 145 8.19 -13.83 -0.87
C ALA A 145 8.47 -15.32 -0.51
N PRO A 146 9.35 -16.02 -1.25
CA PRO A 146 9.76 -17.37 -0.89
C PRO A 146 10.36 -17.42 0.53
N GLY A 147 9.77 -18.22 1.41
CA GLY A 147 10.16 -18.33 2.82
C GLY A 147 8.97 -18.24 3.77
N HIS A 148 9.24 -18.39 5.07
CA HIS A 148 8.24 -18.16 6.11
C HIS A 148 8.35 -16.71 6.60
N ASP A 149 7.30 -15.93 6.41
CA ASP A 149 7.17 -14.57 6.91
C ASP A 149 6.07 -14.55 7.99
N PRO A 150 6.45 -14.45 9.29
CA PRO A 150 5.48 -14.48 10.38
C PRO A 150 4.46 -13.34 10.30
N ARG A 151 4.75 -12.27 9.55
CA ARG A 151 3.81 -11.17 9.32
C ARG A 151 2.58 -11.63 8.53
N LEU A 152 2.71 -12.56 7.59
CA LEU A 152 1.57 -13.05 6.81
C LEU A 152 0.53 -13.72 7.70
N ALA A 153 0.96 -14.47 8.73
CA ALA A 153 0.04 -15.08 9.70
C ALA A 153 -0.75 -14.01 10.49
N VAL A 154 -0.09 -12.92 10.88
CA VAL A 154 -0.73 -11.79 11.55
C VAL A 154 -1.78 -11.14 10.66
N GLU A 155 -1.44 -10.96 9.39
CA GLU A 155 -2.33 -10.38 8.40
C GLU A 155 -3.55 -11.26 8.12
N CYS A 156 -3.35 -12.57 8.01
CA CYS A 156 -4.43 -13.54 7.83
C CYS A 156 -5.40 -13.52 9.02
N ALA A 157 -4.88 -13.52 10.24
CA ALA A 157 -5.70 -13.52 11.46
C ALA A 157 -6.52 -12.24 11.64
N ALA A 158 -6.12 -11.13 11.02
CA ALA A 158 -6.81 -9.85 11.08
C ALA A 158 -7.65 -9.55 9.83
N ALA A 159 -7.73 -10.46 8.87
CA ALA A 159 -8.54 -10.28 7.67
C ALA A 159 -9.93 -10.90 7.83
N ASP A 160 -10.94 -10.24 7.28
CA ASP A 160 -12.30 -10.78 7.16
C ASP A 160 -12.41 -11.72 5.96
N VAL A 161 -11.68 -11.41 4.89
CA VAL A 161 -11.60 -12.22 3.67
C VAL A 161 -10.16 -12.34 3.21
N ILE A 162 -9.73 -13.56 2.88
CA ILE A 162 -8.40 -13.85 2.35
C ILE A 162 -8.52 -14.38 0.93
N LEU A 163 -7.77 -13.77 0.02
CA LEU A 163 -7.74 -14.07 -1.41
C LEU A 163 -6.30 -14.41 -1.82
N ALA A 164 -6.12 -15.51 -2.54
CA ALA A 164 -4.84 -15.82 -3.18
C ALA A 164 -4.90 -15.50 -4.68
N GLU A 165 -3.97 -14.68 -5.15
CA GLU A 165 -3.93 -14.21 -6.54
C GLU A 165 -3.32 -15.26 -7.49
N ASP A 166 -2.43 -16.12 -6.99
CA ASP A 166 -1.74 -17.14 -7.78
C ASP A 166 -1.62 -18.49 -7.05
N ARG A 167 -1.01 -19.48 -7.71
CA ARG A 167 -0.91 -20.85 -7.18
C ARG A 167 0.07 -20.91 -6.02
N GLU A 168 1.15 -20.15 -6.10
CA GLU A 168 2.22 -20.07 -5.13
C GLU A 168 1.74 -19.40 -3.83
N ALA A 169 0.93 -18.34 -3.92
CA ALA A 169 0.25 -17.71 -2.80
C ALA A 169 -0.73 -18.67 -2.11
N ARG A 170 -1.49 -19.47 -2.88
CA ARG A 170 -2.34 -20.53 -2.29
C ARG A 170 -1.52 -21.56 -1.52
N ALA A 171 -0.35 -21.94 -2.05
CA ALA A 171 0.55 -22.86 -1.36
C ALA A 171 1.14 -22.24 -0.09
N ALA A 172 1.50 -20.95 -0.12
CA ALA A 172 1.97 -20.21 1.04
C ALA A 172 0.90 -20.18 2.15
N LEU A 173 -0.34 -19.78 1.82
CA LEU A 173 -1.47 -19.77 2.76
C LEU A 173 -1.77 -21.16 3.34
N ALA A 174 -1.78 -22.20 2.50
CA ALA A 174 -2.01 -23.56 2.96
C ALA A 174 -0.92 -24.05 3.94
N ALA A 175 0.33 -23.61 3.76
CA ALA A 175 1.41 -23.90 4.69
C ALA A 175 1.20 -23.22 6.06
N TYR A 176 0.63 -22.02 6.11
CA TYR A 176 0.25 -21.36 7.38
C TYR A 176 -0.91 -22.06 8.08
N ASP A 177 -1.95 -22.45 7.33
CA ASP A 177 -3.09 -23.18 7.88
C ASP A 177 -2.66 -24.53 8.49
N ALA A 178 -1.75 -25.25 7.82
CA ALA A 178 -1.21 -26.51 8.31
C ALA A 178 -0.40 -26.37 9.62
N LEU A 179 0.13 -25.18 9.92
CA LEU A 179 0.85 -24.88 11.16
C LEU A 179 -0.08 -24.49 12.32
N GLY A 180 -1.41 -24.52 12.13
CA GLY A 180 -2.38 -24.18 13.17
C GLY A 180 -2.45 -22.68 13.50
N ALA A 181 -1.84 -21.83 12.67
CA ALA A 181 -1.77 -20.38 12.89
C ALA A 181 -3.08 -19.63 12.55
N SER A 182 -4.06 -20.28 11.93
CA SER A 182 -5.40 -19.72 11.64
C SER A 182 -6.39 -19.84 12.79
N GLY A 183 -5.94 -20.26 13.99
CA GLY A 183 -6.78 -20.56 15.15
C GLY A 183 -7.58 -19.41 15.78
N ALA A 184 -7.62 -18.20 15.21
CA ALA A 184 -8.27 -17.04 15.83
C ALA A 184 -9.28 -16.28 14.95
N SER A 185 -9.30 -16.47 13.63
CA SER A 185 -10.29 -15.83 12.74
C SER A 185 -10.92 -16.90 11.86
N GLY A 186 -12.24 -17.02 11.90
CA GLY A 186 -13.02 -17.96 11.08
C GLY A 186 -12.93 -17.72 9.56
N ALA A 187 -12.08 -16.80 9.10
CA ALA A 187 -11.80 -16.54 7.69
C ALA A 187 -11.17 -17.78 7.02
N ARG A 188 -11.99 -18.55 6.31
CA ARG A 188 -11.52 -19.65 5.47
C ARG A 188 -11.22 -19.13 4.07
N PRO A 189 -10.11 -19.56 3.42
CA PRO A 189 -9.88 -19.25 2.02
C PRO A 189 -11.09 -19.69 1.19
N THR A 190 -11.62 -18.76 0.41
CA THR A 190 -12.85 -18.92 -0.38
C THR A 190 -12.65 -19.97 -1.48
N ARG A 191 -13.63 -20.87 -1.63
CA ARG A 191 -13.50 -22.11 -2.44
C ARG A 191 -13.59 -21.88 -3.95
N SER A 192 -14.14 -20.74 -4.40
CA SER A 192 -14.24 -20.36 -5.81
C SER A 192 -13.98 -18.85 -6.00
N ALA A 193 -13.41 -18.46 -7.14
CA ALA A 193 -13.04 -17.07 -7.42
C ALA A 193 -14.24 -16.10 -7.46
N ARG A 194 -15.44 -16.57 -7.85
CA ARG A 194 -16.66 -15.72 -7.88
C ARG A 194 -17.21 -15.48 -6.48
N ASP A 195 -17.27 -16.52 -5.65
CA ASP A 195 -17.73 -16.38 -4.27
C ASP A 195 -16.76 -15.52 -3.45
N ALA A 196 -15.47 -15.64 -3.76
CA ALA A 196 -14.40 -14.83 -3.19
C ALA A 196 -14.55 -13.33 -3.49
N GLU A 197 -14.85 -13.00 -4.74
CA GLU A 197 -15.06 -11.63 -5.18
C GLU A 197 -16.33 -11.02 -4.56
N ALA A 198 -17.44 -11.77 -4.52
CA ALA A 198 -18.68 -11.31 -3.89
C ALA A 198 -18.49 -11.04 -2.39
N ALA A 199 -17.87 -11.98 -1.66
CA ALA A 199 -17.57 -11.81 -0.24
C ALA A 199 -16.65 -10.61 0.01
N ALA A 200 -15.67 -10.37 -0.88
CA ALA A 200 -14.81 -9.20 -0.76
C ALA A 200 -15.57 -7.88 -0.96
N ARG A 201 -16.51 -7.80 -1.92
CA ARG A 201 -17.36 -6.61 -2.10
C ARG A 201 -18.20 -6.33 -0.86
N GLU A 202 -18.84 -7.37 -0.33
CA GLU A 202 -19.69 -7.28 0.85
C GLU A 202 -18.90 -6.80 2.06
N ALA A 203 -17.79 -7.47 2.38
CA ALA A 203 -16.95 -7.09 3.50
C ALA A 203 -16.43 -5.65 3.39
N LEU A 204 -15.99 -5.20 2.20
CA LEU A 204 -15.56 -3.81 2.02
C LEU A 204 -16.68 -2.78 2.20
N ALA A 205 -17.89 -3.09 1.73
CA ALA A 205 -19.05 -2.23 1.90
C ALA A 205 -19.45 -2.07 3.38
N GLU A 206 -19.07 -3.03 4.23
CA GLU A 206 -19.27 -3.01 5.68
C GLU A 206 -18.06 -2.46 6.45
N GLY A 207 -17.05 -1.93 5.75
CA GLY A 207 -15.83 -1.42 6.35
C GLY A 207 -14.82 -2.50 6.77
N GLY A 208 -15.00 -3.73 6.28
CA GLY A 208 -14.13 -4.87 6.52
C GLY A 208 -12.78 -4.80 5.81
N ARG A 209 -11.95 -5.80 6.10
CA ARG A 209 -10.55 -5.89 5.75
C ARG A 209 -10.28 -7.12 4.89
N ILE A 210 -9.88 -6.87 3.65
CA ILE A 210 -9.57 -7.90 2.65
C ILE A 210 -8.07 -8.04 2.54
N LEU A 211 -7.55 -9.26 2.67
CA LEU A 211 -6.17 -9.60 2.38
C LEU A 211 -6.10 -10.29 1.02
N THR A 212 -5.36 -9.72 0.06
CA THR A 212 -4.93 -10.44 -1.13
C THR A 212 -3.45 -10.80 -1.01
N VAL A 213 -3.11 -12.03 -1.38
CA VAL A 213 -1.76 -12.56 -1.31
C VAL A 213 -1.31 -12.93 -2.72
N ALA A 214 -0.18 -12.39 -3.14
CA ALA A 214 0.49 -12.75 -4.40
C ALA A 214 1.91 -13.22 -4.09
N ALA A 215 2.41 -14.21 -4.81
CA ALA A 215 3.82 -14.60 -4.77
C ALA A 215 4.55 -14.23 -6.07
N ALA A 216 3.81 -14.00 -7.16
CA ALA A 216 4.37 -13.43 -8.37
C ALA A 216 4.94 -12.02 -8.12
N ALA A 217 6.08 -11.71 -8.77
CA ALA A 217 6.81 -10.46 -8.60
C ALA A 217 6.02 -9.20 -9.03
N VAL A 218 4.88 -9.36 -9.69
CA VAL A 218 4.02 -8.26 -10.10
C VAL A 218 2.59 -8.64 -9.72
N PRO A 219 2.06 -8.13 -8.60
CA PRO A 219 0.68 -8.39 -8.24
C PRO A 219 -0.24 -7.91 -9.37
N GLY A 220 -1.29 -8.68 -9.62
CA GLY A 220 -2.25 -8.35 -10.66
C GLY A 220 -2.89 -6.99 -10.42
N PRO A 221 -3.45 -6.33 -11.44
CA PRO A 221 -4.27 -5.15 -11.20
C PRO A 221 -5.38 -5.50 -10.21
N LEU A 222 -5.83 -4.51 -9.45
CA LEU A 222 -6.99 -4.67 -8.58
C LEU A 222 -8.09 -5.42 -9.36
N PRO A 223 -8.73 -6.45 -8.76
CA PRO A 223 -9.93 -7.00 -9.35
C PRO A 223 -10.90 -5.85 -9.66
N PRO A 224 -11.81 -5.97 -10.66
CA PRO A 224 -12.83 -4.96 -10.98
C PRO A 224 -13.88 -4.79 -9.85
N LEU A 225 -13.47 -5.01 -8.61
CA LEU A 225 -14.16 -4.78 -7.35
C LEU A 225 -14.45 -3.29 -7.10
N PHE A 226 -13.78 -2.38 -7.82
CA PHE A 226 -13.72 -0.95 -7.45
C PHE A 226 -14.15 -0.04 -8.61
N GLU A 227 -15.42 0.35 -8.61
CA GLU A 227 -15.89 1.49 -9.42
C GLU A 227 -15.47 2.82 -8.76
N LYS A 228 -15.36 3.89 -9.56
CA LYS A 228 -14.68 5.16 -9.22
C LYS A 228 -15.15 5.88 -7.95
N THR A 229 -16.28 5.53 -7.35
CA THR A 229 -16.94 6.31 -6.28
C THR A 229 -16.83 5.73 -4.87
N ALA A 230 -16.30 4.52 -4.68
CA ALA A 230 -16.09 3.93 -3.36
C ALA A 230 -14.80 3.09 -3.35
N ARG A 231 -13.67 3.71 -2.97
CA ARG A 231 -12.36 3.02 -2.95
C ARG A 231 -11.96 2.65 -1.54
N PRO A 232 -11.47 1.42 -1.32
CA PRO A 232 -10.90 1.06 -0.04
C PRO A 232 -9.62 1.82 0.21
N THR A 233 -9.24 1.94 1.48
CA THR A 233 -7.85 2.22 1.84
C THR A 233 -7.01 1.04 1.40
N VAL A 234 -5.87 1.29 0.73
CA VAL A 234 -5.00 0.21 0.27
C VAL A 234 -3.69 0.21 1.07
N GLU A 235 -3.28 -0.96 1.51
CA GLU A 235 -1.98 -1.21 2.13
C GLU A 235 -1.15 -2.15 1.25
N ALA A 236 0.09 -1.79 0.96
CA ALA A 236 1.00 -2.55 0.09
C ALA A 236 2.11 -3.20 0.93
N LEU A 237 1.87 -4.41 1.45
CA LEU A 237 2.77 -5.03 2.41
C LEU A 237 3.80 -5.94 1.75
N ASN A 238 5.03 -5.83 2.25
CA ASN A 238 6.18 -6.60 1.80
C ASN A 238 6.52 -6.39 0.30
N LEU A 239 6.04 -5.31 -0.33
CA LEU A 239 6.34 -5.00 -1.72
C LEU A 239 7.52 -4.03 -1.83
N PRO A 240 8.42 -4.20 -2.82
CA PRO A 240 9.34 -3.14 -3.20
C PRO A 240 8.61 -1.84 -3.52
N PRO A 241 9.16 -0.66 -3.20
CA PRO A 241 8.46 0.62 -3.40
C PRO A 241 7.91 0.85 -4.81
N GLU A 242 8.65 0.42 -5.83
CA GLU A 242 8.24 0.52 -7.25
C GLU A 242 6.98 -0.27 -7.56
N LEU A 243 6.81 -1.40 -6.86
CA LEU A 243 5.68 -2.31 -7.04
C LEU A 243 4.53 -1.98 -6.10
N ALA A 244 4.75 -1.22 -5.02
CA ALA A 244 3.69 -0.75 -4.14
C ALA A 244 2.72 0.20 -4.88
N LEU A 245 3.23 1.06 -5.76
CA LEU A 245 2.38 1.97 -6.56
C LEU A 245 1.49 1.22 -7.55
N SER A 246 1.97 0.07 -8.02
CA SER A 246 1.28 -0.79 -8.95
C SER A 246 0.04 -1.46 -8.35
N VAL A 247 -0.03 -1.58 -7.03
CA VAL A 247 -1.17 -2.23 -6.37
C VAL A 247 -2.28 -1.28 -5.95
N VAL A 248 -2.02 0.04 -5.95
CA VAL A 248 -3.01 1.09 -5.69
C VAL A 248 -3.64 1.68 -6.93
N SER A 249 -2.94 1.62 -8.07
CA SER A 249 -3.53 2.01 -9.34
C SER A 249 -4.55 0.96 -9.82
N PRO A 250 -5.79 1.35 -10.13
CA PRO A 250 -6.77 0.46 -10.76
C PRO A 250 -6.50 0.31 -12.27
N VAL A 251 -5.59 1.09 -12.83
CA VAL A 251 -5.37 1.18 -14.27
C VAL A 251 -4.56 -0.01 -14.75
N ARG A 252 -5.13 -0.74 -15.72
CA ARG A 252 -4.47 -1.88 -16.36
C ARG A 252 -3.65 -1.40 -17.55
N ALA A 253 -2.34 -1.28 -17.35
CA ALA A 253 -1.42 -0.80 -18.37
C ALA A 253 -0.07 -1.54 -18.31
N GLU A 254 0.66 -1.51 -19.42
CA GLU A 254 2.08 -1.84 -19.42
C GLU A 254 2.81 -0.90 -18.46
N ARG A 255 3.85 -1.41 -17.77
CA ARG A 255 4.56 -0.65 -16.75
C ARG A 255 6.01 -0.43 -17.18
N LEU A 256 6.43 0.82 -17.14
CA LEU A 256 7.79 1.23 -17.43
C LEU A 256 8.46 1.68 -16.13
N LEU A 257 9.41 0.88 -15.65
CA LEU A 257 10.24 1.24 -14.50
C LEU A 257 11.40 2.12 -14.97
N ALA A 258 11.26 3.42 -14.73
CA ALA A 258 12.20 4.48 -15.06
C ALA A 258 12.90 5.02 -13.81
N THR A 259 13.24 4.14 -12.86
CA THR A 259 13.85 4.52 -11.57
C THR A 259 15.24 5.12 -11.72
N GLU A 260 15.96 4.75 -12.78
CA GLU A 260 17.30 5.25 -13.10
C GLU A 260 17.28 6.46 -14.05
N VAL A 261 16.10 6.91 -14.47
CA VAL A 261 15.95 8.03 -15.42
C VAL A 261 15.96 9.34 -14.64
N PRO A 262 16.76 10.35 -15.05
CA PRO A 262 16.75 11.65 -14.40
C PRO A 262 15.33 12.26 -14.38
N PRO A 263 14.87 12.87 -13.27
CA PRO A 263 13.50 13.38 -13.15
C PRO A 263 13.08 14.35 -14.28
N ARG A 264 14.03 15.13 -14.83
CA ARG A 264 13.81 16.04 -15.96
C ARG A 264 13.47 15.35 -17.30
N GLU A 265 13.74 14.06 -17.43
CA GLU A 265 13.48 13.28 -18.65
C GLU A 265 12.16 12.50 -18.57
N VAL A 266 11.61 12.35 -17.37
CA VAL A 266 10.32 11.69 -17.11
C VAL A 266 9.18 12.26 -17.95
N PRO A 267 8.99 13.59 -18.10
CA PRO A 267 7.89 14.12 -18.90
C PRO A 267 7.96 13.70 -20.37
N ARG A 268 9.17 13.58 -20.93
CA ARG A 268 9.38 13.09 -22.30
C ARG A 268 9.06 11.60 -22.41
N LEU A 269 9.46 10.81 -21.42
CA LEU A 269 9.17 9.38 -21.38
C LEU A 269 7.65 9.13 -21.28
N VAL A 270 6.97 9.83 -20.38
CA VAL A 270 5.50 9.76 -20.24
C VAL A 270 4.79 10.15 -21.54
N ALA A 271 5.27 11.19 -22.24
CA ALA A 271 4.72 11.61 -23.52
C ALA A 271 4.96 10.58 -24.65
N ALA A 272 6.10 9.89 -24.63
CA ALA A 272 6.45 8.85 -25.60
C ALA A 272 5.65 7.54 -25.41
N HIS A 273 5.14 7.30 -24.20
CA HIS A 273 4.42 6.08 -23.84
C HIS A 273 3.04 6.37 -23.21
N PRO A 274 2.10 6.97 -23.96
CA PRO A 274 0.81 7.41 -23.43
C PRO A 274 -0.10 6.28 -22.90
N GLY A 275 0.13 5.03 -23.34
CA GLY A 275 -0.59 3.84 -22.91
C GLY A 275 0.09 3.04 -21.79
N ALA A 276 1.23 3.50 -21.28
CA ALA A 276 1.96 2.85 -20.20
C ALA A 276 1.86 3.66 -18.89
N ALA A 277 1.88 2.95 -17.77
CA ALA A 277 2.15 3.54 -16.47
C ALA A 277 3.68 3.69 -16.32
N VAL A 278 4.15 4.89 -15.98
CA VAL A 278 5.59 5.18 -15.86
C VAL A 278 5.92 5.42 -14.40
N THR A 279 6.78 4.58 -13.83
CA THR A 279 7.26 4.68 -12.44
C THR A 279 8.66 5.26 -12.41
N PHE A 280 8.90 6.30 -11.64
CA PHE A 280 10.20 6.96 -11.51
C PHE A 280 10.50 7.30 -10.05
N ARG A 281 11.77 7.64 -9.77
CA ARG A 281 12.21 8.13 -8.46
C ARG A 281 12.67 9.58 -8.57
N CYS A 282 12.45 10.38 -7.54
CA CYS A 282 13.00 11.72 -7.43
C CYS A 282 13.10 12.17 -5.96
N ALA A 283 13.75 13.30 -5.69
CA ALA A 283 13.62 13.94 -4.40
C ALA A 283 12.18 14.47 -4.22
N ALA A 284 11.65 14.43 -2.99
CA ALA A 284 10.31 14.92 -2.68
C ALA A 284 10.08 16.38 -3.10
N GLU A 285 11.11 17.22 -3.02
CA GLU A 285 11.08 18.64 -3.42
C GLU A 285 11.01 18.84 -4.95
N GLU A 286 11.43 17.86 -5.74
CA GLU A 286 11.37 17.91 -7.21
C GLU A 286 10.03 17.42 -7.76
N LEU A 287 9.30 16.60 -6.99
CA LEU A 287 8.06 15.95 -7.41
C LEU A 287 7.02 16.94 -7.97
N PRO A 288 6.70 18.07 -7.31
CA PRO A 288 5.71 19.02 -7.85
C PRO A 288 6.09 19.57 -9.21
N ARG A 289 7.40 19.81 -9.44
CA ARG A 289 7.89 20.31 -10.72
C ARG A 289 7.73 19.26 -11.82
N VAL A 290 8.11 18.01 -11.57
CA VAL A 290 8.00 16.91 -12.55
C VAL A 290 6.53 16.70 -12.92
N LEU A 291 5.64 16.62 -11.93
CA LEU A 291 4.21 16.42 -12.15
C LEU A 291 3.57 17.58 -12.92
N ALA A 292 3.96 18.83 -12.63
CA ALA A 292 3.51 20.00 -13.39
C ALA A 292 3.94 19.97 -14.86
N GLU A 293 5.00 19.24 -15.23
CA GLU A 293 5.37 19.06 -16.64
C GLU A 293 4.59 17.92 -17.30
N VAL A 294 4.36 16.84 -16.55
CA VAL A 294 3.61 15.66 -16.98
C VAL A 294 2.13 15.96 -17.24
N ASP A 295 1.53 16.89 -16.49
CA ASP A 295 0.10 17.23 -16.56
C ASP A 295 -0.24 18.27 -17.66
N ARG A 296 0.77 18.95 -18.25
CA ARG A 296 0.55 19.95 -19.34
C ARG A 296 -0.18 19.40 -20.58
N PRO A 297 0.08 18.16 -21.07
CA PRO A 297 -0.61 17.61 -22.23
C PRO A 297 -2.04 17.18 -21.84
N ALA A 298 -2.99 18.10 -22.01
CA ALA A 298 -4.46 17.94 -21.96
C ALA A 298 -5.00 16.57 -21.52
N GLY A 299 -5.13 16.39 -20.21
CA GLY A 299 -5.89 15.29 -19.60
C GLY A 299 -5.60 15.24 -18.10
N SER A 300 -6.65 15.13 -17.28
CA SER A 300 -6.45 14.87 -15.84
C SER A 300 -5.77 13.52 -15.69
N ARG A 301 -4.54 13.52 -15.15
CA ARG A 301 -3.80 12.29 -14.86
C ARG A 301 -3.96 11.90 -13.40
N THR A 302 -3.95 10.60 -13.17
CA THR A 302 -3.82 10.02 -11.84
C THR A 302 -2.38 9.58 -11.61
N VAL A 303 -1.93 9.72 -10.37
CA VAL A 303 -0.58 9.32 -9.97
C VAL A 303 -0.64 8.53 -8.69
N GLY A 304 0.26 7.55 -8.56
CA GLY A 304 0.62 6.92 -7.29
C GLY A 304 1.88 7.58 -6.73
N VAL A 305 1.96 7.80 -5.42
CA VAL A 305 3.15 8.34 -4.75
C VAL A 305 3.38 7.62 -3.42
N ALA A 306 4.63 7.26 -3.15
CA ALA A 306 5.07 6.72 -1.86
C ALA A 306 6.51 7.18 -1.55
N GLU A 307 6.94 7.04 -0.30
CA GLU A 307 8.35 7.17 0.01
C GLU A 307 9.13 5.99 -0.60
N ALA A 308 10.37 6.22 -1.03
CA ALA A 308 11.21 5.19 -1.64
C ALA A 308 11.86 4.23 -0.62
N SER A 309 11.25 4.08 0.56
CA SER A 309 11.66 3.14 1.61
C SER A 309 10.62 2.02 1.73
N LEU A 310 11.02 0.83 2.17
CA LEU A 310 10.07 -0.27 2.37
C LEU A 310 8.92 0.12 3.32
N PRO A 311 9.15 0.68 4.53
CA PRO A 311 8.06 1.05 5.42
C PRO A 311 7.19 2.18 4.85
N GLY A 312 7.80 3.17 4.20
CA GLY A 312 7.08 4.32 3.66
C GLY A 312 6.32 4.04 2.35
N ALA A 313 6.60 2.90 1.71
CA ALA A 313 5.85 2.42 0.56
C ALA A 313 4.62 1.57 0.93
N GLU A 314 4.41 1.24 2.20
CA GLU A 314 3.29 0.37 2.61
C GLU A 314 1.93 1.06 2.56
N ARG A 315 1.90 2.40 2.50
CA ARG A 315 0.69 3.20 2.32
C ARG A 315 0.88 4.21 1.20
N PRO A 316 0.96 3.74 -0.05
CA PRO A 316 1.11 4.64 -1.17
C PRO A 316 -0.20 5.39 -1.38
N TRP A 317 -0.09 6.68 -1.67
CA TRP A 317 -1.21 7.50 -2.08
C TRP A 317 -1.47 7.29 -3.56
N TRP A 318 -2.74 7.37 -3.98
CA TRP A 318 -3.11 7.38 -5.38
C TRP A 318 -4.28 8.34 -5.60
N GLY A 319 -4.24 9.13 -6.67
CA GLY A 319 -5.31 10.06 -7.00
C GLY A 319 -4.97 11.01 -8.14
N PRO A 320 -5.88 11.93 -8.49
CA PRO A 320 -5.61 12.97 -9.48
C PRO A 320 -4.44 13.85 -9.06
N VAL A 321 -3.54 14.21 -9.98
CA VAL A 321 -2.37 15.07 -9.67
C VAL A 321 -2.76 16.35 -8.92
N ALA A 322 -3.92 16.94 -9.25
CA ALA A 322 -4.42 18.17 -8.63
C ALA A 322 -4.81 18.00 -7.14
N GLU A 323 -5.04 16.78 -6.67
CA GLU A 323 -5.42 16.46 -5.28
C GLU A 323 -4.22 15.98 -4.45
N LEU A 324 -3.04 15.85 -5.05
CA LEU A 324 -1.84 15.42 -4.35
C LEU A 324 -1.35 16.50 -3.39
N ASP A 325 -1.52 16.25 -2.08
CA ASP A 325 -0.88 17.01 -1.00
C ASP A 325 0.25 16.18 -0.38
N TRP A 326 1.43 16.21 -1.01
CA TRP A 326 2.59 15.46 -0.55
C TRP A 326 3.51 16.31 0.33
N SER A 327 3.67 15.91 1.60
CA SER A 327 4.56 16.56 2.58
C SER A 327 5.75 15.68 3.00
N GLY A 328 5.95 14.54 2.32
CA GLY A 328 7.06 13.62 2.59
C GLY A 328 8.43 14.25 2.34
N ARG A 329 9.47 13.62 2.89
CA ARG A 329 10.87 14.07 2.77
C ARG A 329 11.72 12.96 2.14
N GLY A 330 12.88 13.35 1.62
CA GLY A 330 13.84 12.40 1.05
C GLY A 330 13.46 11.95 -0.35
N GLU A 331 13.77 10.70 -0.67
CA GLU A 331 13.48 10.10 -1.97
C GLU A 331 12.05 9.55 -2.00
N VAL A 332 11.36 9.80 -3.10
CA VAL A 332 10.01 9.31 -3.37
C VAL A 332 9.99 8.48 -4.64
N VAL A 333 9.06 7.54 -4.69
CA VAL A 333 8.69 6.84 -5.91
C VAL A 333 7.33 7.36 -6.37
N CYS A 334 7.21 7.65 -7.66
CA CYS A 334 5.97 8.14 -8.25
C CYS A 334 5.66 7.35 -9.52
N GLN A 335 4.38 6.98 -9.69
CA GLN A 335 3.85 6.32 -10.88
C GLN A 335 2.85 7.25 -11.52
N VAL A 336 3.05 7.56 -12.79
CA VAL A 336 2.07 8.27 -13.62
C VAL A 336 1.25 7.24 -14.36
N ASP A 337 -0.05 7.21 -14.15
CA ASP A 337 -0.94 6.35 -14.93
C ASP A 337 -1.05 6.84 -16.38
N PRO A 338 -1.37 5.95 -17.33
CA PRO A 338 -1.65 6.37 -18.70
C PRO A 338 -2.87 7.31 -18.73
N VAL A 339 -2.95 8.13 -19.78
CA VAL A 339 -4.13 8.97 -19.98
C VAL A 339 -5.32 8.04 -20.24
N GLU A 340 -6.38 8.16 -19.43
CA GLU A 340 -7.63 7.45 -19.68
C GLU A 340 -8.10 7.81 -21.09
N THR A 341 -7.95 6.86 -22.01
CA THR A 341 -8.58 6.99 -23.33
C THR A 341 -10.03 6.56 -23.13
N PRO A 342 -11.04 7.36 -23.53
CA PRO A 342 -12.44 7.05 -23.25
C PRO A 342 -12.77 5.61 -23.64
N ALA A 343 -13.49 4.92 -22.75
CA ALA A 343 -13.89 3.52 -22.91
C ALA A 343 -14.45 3.28 -24.32
N GLY A 344 -13.75 2.48 -25.13
CA GLY A 344 -14.02 2.30 -26.56
C GLY A 344 -12.82 2.60 -27.46
N ALA A 345 -11.85 3.38 -26.96
CA ALA A 345 -10.50 3.36 -27.50
C ALA A 345 -9.73 2.22 -26.82
N GLY A 346 -9.99 0.98 -27.25
CA GLY A 346 -8.84 0.08 -27.33
C GLY A 346 -7.75 0.83 -28.10
N VAL A 347 -6.47 0.54 -27.87
CA VAL A 347 -5.48 0.80 -28.92
C VAL A 347 -6.15 0.23 -30.17
N THR A 348 -6.64 1.08 -31.07
CA THR A 348 -7.17 0.63 -32.35
C THR A 348 -6.00 -0.18 -32.83
N ALA A 349 -6.16 -1.49 -32.94
CA ALA A 349 -5.12 -2.34 -33.47
C ALA A 349 -4.76 -1.66 -34.78
N VAL A 350 -3.64 -0.93 -34.78
CA VAL A 350 -3.30 -0.07 -35.89
C VAL A 350 -3.08 -1.09 -36.96
N ASP A 351 -4.01 -1.18 -37.91
CA ASP A 351 -3.90 -2.15 -38.98
C ASP A 351 -2.56 -1.83 -39.65
N PRO A 352 -1.52 -2.66 -39.44
CA PRO A 352 -0.20 -2.26 -39.84
C PRO A 352 -0.13 -2.21 -41.37
N ALA A 353 -1.02 -2.95 -42.06
CA ALA A 353 -1.18 -2.85 -43.50
C ALA A 353 -1.81 -1.51 -43.91
N GLY A 354 -2.90 -1.09 -43.27
CA GLY A 354 -3.55 0.21 -43.49
C GLY A 354 -2.63 1.41 -43.21
N LEU A 355 -1.85 1.38 -42.13
CA LEU A 355 -0.87 2.43 -41.84
C LEU A 355 0.26 2.47 -42.88
N VAL A 356 0.79 1.30 -43.26
CA VAL A 356 1.82 1.22 -44.31
C VAL A 356 1.28 1.74 -45.64
N ALA A 357 0.05 1.41 -46.01
CA ALA A 357 -0.61 1.91 -47.22
C ALA A 357 -0.74 3.44 -47.19
N ALA A 358 -1.22 4.02 -46.09
CA ALA A 358 -1.36 5.47 -45.94
C ALA A 358 0.00 6.20 -46.02
N LEU A 359 1.07 5.63 -45.45
CA LEU A 359 2.42 6.21 -45.54
C LEU A 359 2.98 6.14 -46.96
N LEU A 360 2.68 5.07 -47.70
CA LEU A 360 3.05 4.93 -49.11
C LEU A 360 2.29 5.94 -49.99
N GLU A 361 1.00 6.16 -49.73
CA GLU A 361 0.21 7.22 -50.39
C GLU A 361 0.79 8.61 -50.14
N GLN A 362 1.39 8.82 -48.97
CA GLN A 362 2.13 10.05 -48.62
C GLN A 362 3.58 10.06 -49.15
N SER A 363 3.92 9.16 -50.09
CA SER A 363 5.24 9.07 -50.74
C SER A 363 6.41 8.76 -49.80
N VAL A 364 6.15 8.17 -48.63
CA VAL A 364 7.22 7.65 -47.77
C VAL A 364 7.81 6.39 -48.42
N SER A 365 9.13 6.33 -48.56
CA SER A 365 9.77 5.21 -49.26
C SER A 365 9.56 3.87 -48.52
N THR A 366 9.35 2.80 -49.28
CA THR A 366 9.25 1.42 -48.76
C THR A 366 10.43 1.05 -47.85
N ARG A 367 11.64 1.52 -48.21
CA ARG A 367 12.86 1.35 -47.42
C ARG A 367 12.78 2.05 -46.06
N THR A 368 12.29 3.28 -46.02
CA THR A 368 12.14 4.04 -44.78
C THR A 368 11.15 3.35 -43.84
N ILE A 369 10.01 2.91 -44.37
CA ILE A 369 8.97 2.21 -43.60
C ILE A 369 9.51 0.87 -43.07
N ALA A 370 10.17 0.08 -43.92
CA ALA A 370 10.75 -1.21 -43.51
C ALA A 370 11.86 -1.05 -42.47
N MET A 371 12.68 0.00 -42.55
CA MET A 371 13.69 0.30 -41.54
C MET A 371 13.07 0.73 -40.21
N ALA A 372 12.00 1.53 -40.23
CA ALA A 372 11.27 1.93 -39.02
C ALA A 372 10.60 0.73 -38.33
N LEU A 373 9.98 -0.17 -39.11
CA LEU A 373 9.41 -1.42 -38.59
C LEU A 373 10.49 -2.35 -38.01
N ALA A 374 11.63 -2.49 -38.69
CA ALA A 374 12.74 -3.33 -38.21
C ALA A 374 13.44 -2.79 -36.95
N ALA A 375 13.14 -1.55 -36.53
CA ALA A 375 13.58 -1.00 -35.25
C ALA A 375 12.64 -1.35 -34.08
N GLN A 376 11.47 -1.92 -34.36
CA GLN A 376 10.50 -2.33 -33.33
C GLN A 376 10.78 -3.76 -32.83
N PRO A 377 10.51 -4.05 -31.55
CA PRO A 377 10.63 -5.41 -31.02
C PRO A 377 9.80 -6.42 -31.82
N GLY A 378 10.34 -7.62 -32.07
CA GLY A 378 9.66 -8.70 -32.80
C GLY A 378 9.75 -8.62 -34.33
N TRP A 379 10.33 -7.57 -34.89
CA TRP A 379 10.52 -7.42 -36.34
C TRP A 379 11.97 -7.63 -36.75
N SER A 380 12.24 -8.68 -37.53
CA SER A 380 13.50 -8.77 -38.27
C SER A 380 13.47 -7.85 -39.49
N ARG A 381 14.65 -7.41 -39.98
CA ARG A 381 14.74 -6.67 -41.25
C ARG A 381 14.03 -7.40 -42.39
N ARG A 382 14.16 -8.72 -42.47
CA ARG A 382 13.53 -9.55 -43.50
C ARG A 382 12.01 -9.51 -43.39
N THR A 383 11.46 -9.77 -42.20
CA THR A 383 10.02 -9.77 -41.97
C THR A 383 9.39 -8.39 -42.17
N ALA A 384 10.10 -7.32 -41.81
CA ALA A 384 9.65 -5.94 -42.07
C ALA A 384 9.56 -5.61 -43.57
N TYR A 385 10.58 -5.98 -44.34
CA TYR A 385 10.57 -5.80 -45.80
C TYR A 385 9.49 -6.64 -46.49
N ASP A 386 9.37 -7.92 -46.11
CA ASP A 386 8.35 -8.82 -46.68
C ASP A 386 6.93 -8.33 -46.38
N PHE A 387 6.72 -7.72 -45.22
CA PHE A 387 5.43 -7.14 -44.84
C PHE A 387 5.07 -5.90 -45.66
N VAL A 388 6.00 -4.95 -45.83
CA VAL A 388 5.78 -3.74 -46.64
C VAL A 388 5.56 -4.09 -48.12
N LEU A 389 6.28 -5.09 -48.65
CA LEU A 389 6.10 -5.58 -50.03
C LEU A 389 4.76 -6.30 -50.25
N LYS A 390 4.24 -7.00 -49.24
CA LYS A 390 2.90 -7.60 -49.32
C LYS A 390 1.81 -6.53 -49.28
N ALA A 391 2.00 -5.46 -48.50
CA ALA A 391 1.07 -4.34 -48.44
C ALA A 391 1.01 -3.55 -49.76
N THR A 392 2.10 -3.46 -50.52
CA THR A 392 2.11 -2.86 -51.87
C THR A 392 1.52 -3.74 -52.96
N GLY A 393 1.49 -5.07 -52.77
CA GLY A 393 1.01 -6.04 -53.76
C GLY A 393 -0.51 -6.16 -53.90
N GLY A 394 -1.29 -5.49 -53.03
CA GLY A 394 -2.75 -5.52 -53.02
C GLY A 394 -3.43 -4.51 -53.96
N GLN A 395 -2.71 -3.51 -54.48
CA GLN A 395 -3.21 -2.60 -55.52
C GLN A 395 -2.91 -3.17 -56.91
N LYS A 396 -3.70 -4.16 -57.34
CA LYS A 396 -3.92 -4.40 -58.78
C LYS A 396 -5.34 -3.94 -59.10
N SER A 397 -5.37 -2.91 -59.94
CA SER A 397 -6.47 -2.20 -60.63
C SER A 397 -7.90 -2.68 -60.47
#